data_AF-B8G1E2-F1
#
_entry.id   AF-B8G1E2-F1
#
_cell.length_a   1.000
_cell.length_b   1.000
_cell.length_c   1.000
_cell.angle_alpha   90.00
_cell.angle_beta   90.00
_cell.angle_gamma   90.00
#
_symmetry.space_group_name_H-M   'P 1'
#
loop_
_entity.id
_entity.type
_entity.pdbx_description
1 polymer ?
#
loop_
_entity_poly.entity_id
_entity_poly.type
_entity_poly.pdbx_seq_one_letter_code
_entity_poly.pdbx_strand_id
1 'polypeptide(L)'
;MNNTEIETKIKLIEENITMIGQTLGLIAEKLGVKHRFIYALFSGISFQELDDMMSLIIAAKNSDILIGDLINNFNEKFPRHKNGIVQIIQCCKEEQMFLDFCNKFLNSPEVKRIMNSYPEVCD
;
A
#
# COMPACT_ATOMS: atom_id res chain seq x y z
N MET A 1 38.01 6.11 -11.80
CA MET A 1 37.09 5.17 -12.48
C MET A 1 36.81 5.72 -13.86
N ASN A 2 37.00 4.92 -14.92
CA ASN A 2 36.63 5.35 -16.27
C ASN A 2 35.10 5.15 -16.49
N ASN A 3 34.52 5.85 -17.46
CA ASN A 3 33.06 5.81 -17.71
C ASN A 3 32.54 4.39 -18.01
N THR A 4 33.33 3.56 -18.67
CA THR A 4 32.97 2.17 -19.02
C THR A 4 32.85 1.28 -17.78
N GLU A 5 33.69 1.49 -16.77
CA GLU A 5 33.62 0.79 -15.49
C GLU A 5 32.38 1.21 -14.69
N ILE A 6 31.98 2.48 -14.78
CA ILE A 6 30.74 3.00 -14.17
C ILE A 6 29.52 2.39 -14.85
N GLU A 7 29.45 2.42 -16.18
CA GLU A 7 28.34 1.85 -16.96
C GLU A 7 28.15 0.34 -16.68
N THR A 8 29.26 -0.40 -16.58
CA THR A 8 29.21 -1.83 -16.25
C THR A 8 28.66 -2.07 -14.84
N LYS A 9 29.05 -1.25 -13.86
CA LYS A 9 28.53 -1.35 -12.49
C LYS A 9 27.06 -0.97 -12.40
N ILE A 10 26.62 0.06 -13.14
CA ILE A 10 25.21 0.45 -13.21
C ILE A 10 24.37 -0.70 -13.77
N LYS A 11 24.79 -1.29 -14.89
CA LYS A 11 24.09 -2.42 -15.49
C LYS A 11 23.95 -3.60 -14.54
N LEU A 12 25.02 -3.95 -13.81
CA LEU A 12 24.97 -5.01 -12.81
C LEU A 12 24.01 -4.69 -11.65
N ILE A 13 23.95 -3.43 -11.22
CA ILE A 13 23.00 -2.97 -10.20
C ILE A 13 21.57 -3.10 -10.73
N GLU A 14 21.30 -2.70 -11.97
CA GLU A 14 19.97 -2.83 -12.61
C GLU A 14 19.53 -4.30 -12.71
N GLU A 15 20.43 -5.19 -13.11
CA GLU A 15 20.17 -6.64 -13.15
C GLU A 15 19.84 -7.19 -11.76
N ASN A 16 20.60 -6.79 -10.73
CA ASN A 16 20.36 -7.19 -9.35
C ASN A 16 19.02 -6.65 -8.81
N ILE A 17 18.70 -5.38 -9.06
CA ILE A 17 17.41 -4.78 -8.68
C ILE A 17 16.26 -5.52 -9.34
N THR A 18 16.39 -5.85 -10.63
CA THR A 18 15.37 -6.58 -11.39
C THR A 18 15.14 -7.97 -10.78
N MET A 19 16.21 -8.71 -10.50
CA MET A 19 16.13 -10.05 -9.88
C MET A 19 15.47 -10.00 -8.49
N ILE A 20 15.87 -9.04 -7.65
CA ILE A 20 15.28 -8.84 -6.32
C ILE A 20 13.80 -8.50 -6.44
N GLY A 21 13.44 -7.57 -7.34
CA GLY A 21 12.05 -7.17 -7.58
C GLY A 21 11.17 -8.33 -8.02
N GLN A 22 11.65 -9.16 -8.96
CA GLN A 22 10.94 -10.36 -9.42
C GLN A 22 10.75 -11.39 -8.30
N THR A 23 11.81 -11.63 -7.51
CA THR A 23 11.77 -12.57 -6.38
C THR A 23 10.76 -12.13 -5.33
N LEU A 24 10.79 -10.86 -4.94
CA LEU A 24 9.86 -10.28 -3.99
C LEU A 24 8.42 -10.29 -4.51
N GLY A 25 8.22 -10.00 -5.81
CA GLY A 25 6.91 -10.09 -6.46
C GLY A 25 6.33 -11.50 -6.39
N LEU A 26 7.13 -12.53 -6.68
CA LEU A 26 6.71 -13.94 -6.58
C LEU A 26 6.39 -14.35 -5.14
N ILE A 27 7.19 -13.93 -4.17
CA ILE A 27 6.93 -14.19 -2.75
C ILE A 27 5.61 -13.52 -2.33
N ALA A 28 5.43 -12.25 -2.68
CA ALA A 28 4.23 -11.49 -2.33
C ALA A 28 2.98 -12.10 -2.97
N GLU A 29 3.06 -12.58 -4.21
CA GLU A 29 1.97 -13.29 -4.88
C GLU A 29 1.62 -14.60 -4.18
N LYS A 30 2.62 -15.42 -3.81
CA LYS A 30 2.39 -16.67 -3.06
C LYS A 30 1.79 -16.44 -1.68
N LEU A 31 2.10 -15.32 -1.03
CA LEU A 31 1.54 -14.96 0.26
C LEU A 31 0.16 -14.27 0.14
N GLY A 32 -0.28 -13.93 -1.07
CA GLY A 32 -1.52 -13.19 -1.29
C GLY A 32 -1.45 -11.72 -0.86
N VAL A 33 -0.25 -11.12 -0.89
CA VAL A 33 0.03 -9.77 -0.36
C VAL A 33 0.63 -8.83 -1.42
N LYS A 34 0.50 -9.21 -2.70
CA LYS A 34 1.16 -8.56 -3.83
C LYS A 34 0.84 -7.06 -3.93
N HIS A 35 -0.43 -6.68 -3.84
CA HIS A 35 -0.85 -5.30 -4.08
C HIS A 35 -0.37 -4.39 -2.95
N ARG A 36 -0.54 -4.80 -1.69
CA ARG A 36 -0.11 -4.00 -0.54
C ARG A 36 1.41 -3.93 -0.42
N PHE A 37 2.10 -5.00 -0.81
CA PHE A 37 3.56 -5.02 -0.88
C PHE A 37 4.09 -4.00 -1.91
N ILE A 38 3.52 -4.02 -3.12
CA ILE A 38 3.88 -3.06 -4.18
C ILE A 38 3.57 -1.63 -3.74
N TYR A 39 2.38 -1.39 -3.19
CA TYR A 39 1.99 -0.06 -2.69
C TYR A 39 2.95 0.45 -1.61
N ALA A 40 3.35 -0.42 -0.68
CA ALA A 40 4.29 -0.04 0.39
C ALA A 40 5.64 0.39 -0.16
N LEU A 41 6.19 -0.36 -1.13
CA LEU A 41 7.45 -0.01 -1.79
C LEU A 41 7.37 1.36 -2.49
N PHE A 42 6.33 1.60 -3.27
CA PHE A 42 6.17 2.87 -4.00
C PHE A 42 5.89 4.07 -3.08
N SER A 43 5.23 3.83 -1.95
CA SER A 43 4.84 4.88 -1.01
C SER A 43 5.87 5.13 0.09
N GLY A 44 7.02 4.44 0.05
CA GLY A 44 8.06 4.54 1.07
C GLY A 44 7.61 4.07 2.46
N ILE A 45 6.66 3.13 2.52
CA ILE A 45 6.15 2.52 3.75
C ILE A 45 7.06 1.35 4.11
N SER A 46 7.62 1.35 5.33
CA SER A 46 8.39 0.21 5.82
C SER A 46 7.49 -1.01 6.10
N PHE A 47 8.06 -2.22 6.11
CA PHE A 47 7.26 -3.42 6.44
C PHE A 47 6.63 -3.35 7.83
N GLN A 48 7.34 -2.78 8.83
CA GLN A 48 6.77 -2.59 10.16
C GLN A 48 5.60 -1.60 10.15
N GLU A 49 5.71 -0.48 9.42
CA GLU A 49 4.60 0.46 9.29
C GLU A 49 3.41 -0.20 8.58
N LEU A 50 3.64 -1.00 7.53
CA LEU A 50 2.59 -1.74 6.85
C LEU A 50 1.88 -2.72 7.80
N ASP A 51 2.63 -3.46 8.63
CA ASP A 51 2.05 -4.38 9.62
C ASP A 51 1.22 -3.63 10.68
N ASP A 52 1.68 -2.47 11.13
CA ASP A 52 0.97 -1.62 12.08
C ASP A 52 -0.32 -1.03 11.46
N MET A 53 -0.27 -0.62 10.18
CA MET A 53 -1.42 -0.15 9.41
C MET A 53 -2.45 -1.27 9.23
N MET A 54 -2.00 -2.46 8.87
CA MET A 54 -2.86 -3.64 8.74
C MET A 54 -3.49 -4.03 10.06
N SER A 55 -2.75 -3.96 11.16
CA SER A 55 -3.28 -4.23 12.51
C SER A 55 -4.40 -3.27 12.88
N LEU A 56 -4.27 -1.98 12.54
CA LEU A 56 -5.33 -0.99 12.75
C LEU A 56 -6.59 -1.31 11.92
N ILE A 57 -6.40 -1.69 10.64
CA ILE A 57 -7.51 -2.07 9.76
C ILE A 57 -8.22 -3.33 10.25
N ILE A 58 -7.47 -4.35 10.67
CA ILE A 58 -8.02 -5.60 11.21
C ILE A 58 -8.79 -5.35 12.50
N ALA A 59 -8.25 -4.52 13.40
CA ALA A 59 -8.96 -4.13 14.62
C ALA A 59 -10.26 -3.39 14.30
N ALA A 60 -10.21 -2.45 13.35
CA ALA A 60 -11.38 -1.69 12.90
C ALA A 60 -12.46 -2.59 12.29
N LYS A 61 -12.06 -3.53 11.42
CA LYS A 61 -12.95 -4.53 10.81
C LYS A 61 -13.67 -5.40 11.85
N ASN A 62 -13.04 -5.68 12.98
CA ASN A 62 -13.61 -6.47 14.06
C ASN A 62 -14.38 -5.62 15.10
N SER A 63 -14.59 -4.33 14.82
CA SER A 63 -15.24 -3.38 15.72
C SER A 63 -16.32 -2.57 14.98
N ASP A 64 -17.21 -1.91 15.72
CA ASP A 64 -18.22 -1.00 15.16
C ASP A 64 -17.71 0.45 14.97
N ILE A 65 -16.40 0.62 14.71
CA ILE A 65 -15.84 1.95 14.49
C ILE A 65 -16.43 2.62 13.25
N LEU A 66 -16.70 3.93 13.35
CA LEU A 66 -17.14 4.72 12.21
C LEU A 66 -15.99 4.90 11.22
N ILE A 67 -16.30 4.91 9.92
CA ILE A 67 -15.30 5.03 8.85
C ILE A 67 -14.50 6.34 8.98
N GLY A 68 -15.16 7.44 9.33
CA GLY A 68 -14.49 8.72 9.58
C GLY A 68 -13.47 8.65 10.71
N ASP A 69 -13.82 8.00 11.82
CA ASP A 69 -12.93 7.84 12.97
C ASP A 69 -11.72 6.95 12.63
N LEU A 70 -11.94 5.88 11.86
CA LEU A 70 -10.86 5.05 11.35
C LEU A 70 -9.88 5.86 10.49
N ILE A 71 -10.38 6.69 9.57
CA ILE A 71 -9.53 7.54 8.73
C ILE A 71 -8.76 8.55 9.58
N ASN A 72 -9.41 9.18 10.56
CA ASN A 72 -8.78 10.14 11.45
C ASN A 72 -7.67 9.46 12.29
N ASN A 73 -7.98 8.35 12.94
CA ASN A 73 -7.00 7.58 13.72
C ASN A 73 -5.81 7.13 12.87
N PHE A 74 -6.06 6.70 11.62
CA PHE A 74 -5.00 6.34 10.70
C PHE A 74 -4.12 7.56 10.38
N ASN A 75 -4.72 8.70 10.05
CA ASN A 75 -4.00 9.92 9.70
C ASN A 75 -3.20 10.50 10.88
N GLU A 76 -3.70 10.36 12.10
CA GLU A 76 -2.99 10.75 13.32
C GLU A 76 -1.78 9.85 13.58
N LYS A 77 -1.94 8.53 13.43
CA LYS A 77 -0.85 7.56 13.64
C LYS A 77 0.20 7.57 12.53
N PHE A 78 -0.23 7.79 11.29
CA PHE A 78 0.62 7.75 10.09
C PHE A 78 0.55 9.06 9.29
N PRO A 79 1.00 10.19 9.86
CA PRO A 79 0.82 11.52 9.26
C PRO A 79 1.55 11.68 7.91
N ARG A 80 2.64 10.92 7.69
CA ARG A 80 3.38 10.89 6.42
C ARG A 80 2.60 10.23 5.28
N HIS A 81 1.61 9.39 5.62
CA HIS A 81 0.81 8.62 4.67
C HIS A 81 -0.66 9.03 4.78
N LYS A 82 -0.92 10.34 4.93
CA LYS A 82 -2.28 10.87 5.05
C LYS A 82 -3.18 10.31 3.94
N ASN A 83 -4.34 9.78 4.33
CA ASN A 83 -5.31 9.10 3.49
C ASN A 83 -4.82 7.82 2.79
N GLY A 84 -3.60 7.35 3.08
CA GLY A 84 -3.03 6.11 2.54
C GLY A 84 -3.84 4.86 2.89
N ILE A 85 -4.65 4.91 3.95
CA ILE A 85 -5.61 3.86 4.31
C ILE A 85 -6.55 3.49 3.16
N VAL A 86 -6.95 4.44 2.32
CA VAL A 86 -7.84 4.18 1.18
C VAL A 86 -7.15 3.22 0.20
N GLN A 87 -5.87 3.47 -0.10
CA GLN A 87 -5.09 2.64 -1.01
C GLN A 87 -4.76 1.28 -0.39
N ILE A 88 -4.48 1.22 0.91
CA ILE A 88 -4.24 -0.06 1.60
C ILE A 88 -5.50 -0.93 1.58
N ILE A 89 -6.68 -0.34 1.80
CA ILE A 89 -7.96 -1.06 1.75
C ILE A 89 -8.29 -1.48 0.31
N GLN A 90 -7.98 -0.67 -0.71
CA GLN A 90 -8.07 -1.09 -2.11
C GLN A 90 -7.16 -2.29 -2.39
N CYS A 91 -5.91 -2.26 -1.92
CA CYS A 91 -4.99 -3.39 -2.06
C CYS A 91 -5.54 -4.66 -1.39
N CYS A 92 -6.10 -4.54 -0.17
CA CYS A 92 -6.76 -5.65 0.51
C CYS A 92 -7.91 -6.22 -0.32
N LYS A 93 -8.69 -5.35 -1.00
CA LYS A 93 -9.78 -5.77 -1.87
C LYS A 93 -9.28 -6.55 -3.10
N GLU A 94 -8.25 -6.05 -3.78
CA GLU A 94 -7.61 -6.75 -4.90
C GLU A 94 -7.06 -8.12 -4.44
N GLU A 95 -6.52 -8.18 -3.23
CA GLU A 95 -6.03 -9.41 -2.56
C GLU A 95 -7.16 -10.32 -2.04
N GLN A 96 -8.44 -10.00 -2.29
CA GLN A 96 -9.61 -10.75 -1.82
C GLN A 96 -9.70 -10.88 -0.28
N MET A 97 -9.14 -9.92 0.46
CA MET A 97 -9.14 -9.87 1.92
C MET A 97 -10.30 -9.01 2.46
N PHE A 98 -11.07 -9.57 3.40
CA PHE A 98 -12.15 -8.87 4.13
C PHE A 98 -13.11 -8.07 3.22
N LEU A 99 -13.52 -8.67 2.09
CA LEU A 99 -14.25 -8.00 1.00
C LEU A 99 -15.43 -7.14 1.45
N ASP A 100 -16.26 -7.64 2.38
CA ASP A 100 -17.43 -6.89 2.87
C ASP A 100 -17.02 -5.58 3.54
N PHE A 101 -15.97 -5.61 4.37
CA PHE A 101 -15.43 -4.43 5.02
C PHE A 101 -14.82 -3.48 3.99
N CYS A 102 -14.00 -3.98 3.06
CA CYS A 102 -13.41 -3.16 2.00
C CYS A 102 -14.49 -2.47 1.17
N ASN A 103 -15.53 -3.19 0.76
CA ASN A 103 -16.63 -2.63 -0.02
C ASN A 103 -17.43 -1.60 0.78
N LYS A 104 -17.69 -1.83 2.08
CA LYS A 104 -18.36 -0.85 2.95
C LYS A 104 -17.51 0.42 3.12
N PHE A 105 -16.21 0.27 3.36
CA PHE A 105 -15.27 1.38 3.53
C PHE A 105 -15.17 2.21 2.25
N LEU A 106 -14.85 1.59 1.11
CA LEU A 106 -14.62 2.29 -0.16
C LEU A 106 -15.87 2.99 -0.70
N ASN A 107 -17.06 2.50 -0.35
CA ASN A 107 -18.33 3.14 -0.73
C ASN A 107 -18.79 4.25 0.22
N SER A 108 -18.07 4.51 1.31
CA SER A 108 -18.49 5.52 2.30
C SER A 108 -18.40 6.95 1.73
N PRO A 109 -19.27 7.87 2.18
CA PRO A 109 -19.22 9.27 1.77
C PRO A 109 -17.88 9.95 2.09
N GLU A 110 -17.25 9.60 3.21
CA GLU A 110 -15.93 10.10 3.62
C GLU A 110 -14.85 9.71 2.62
N VAL A 111 -14.81 8.43 2.23
CA VAL A 111 -13.81 7.92 1.28
C VAL A 111 -14.01 8.51 -0.11
N LYS A 112 -15.27 8.60 -0.58
CA LYS A 112 -15.59 9.25 -1.87
C LYS A 112 -15.12 10.71 -1.90
N ARG A 113 -15.26 11.45 -0.79
CA ARG A 113 -14.75 12.82 -0.70
C ARG A 113 -13.23 12.89 -0.82
N ILE A 114 -12.52 11.98 -0.17
CA ILE A 114 -11.06 11.88 -0.26
C ILE A 114 -10.64 11.54 -1.70
N MET A 115 -11.25 10.53 -2.32
CA MET A 115 -10.93 10.13 -3.70
C MET A 115 -11.23 11.24 -4.70
N ASN A 116 -12.35 11.97 -4.54
CA ASN A 116 -12.68 13.09 -5.43
C ASN A 116 -11.74 14.30 -5.28
N SER A 117 -11.11 14.46 -4.11
CA SER A 117 -10.11 15.52 -3.88
C SER A 117 -8.73 15.20 -4.46
N TYR A 118 -8.51 13.95 -4.88
CA TYR A 118 -7.30 13.47 -5.53
C TYR A 118 -7.71 12.67 -6.77
N PRO A 119 -8.08 13.33 -7.88
CA PRO A 119 -8.37 12.60 -9.11
C PRO A 119 -7.15 11.73 -9.44
N GLU A 120 -7.41 10.44 -9.65
CA GLU A 120 -6.44 9.58 -10.33
C GLU A 120 -6.02 10.34 -11.60
N VAL A 121 -4.71 10.53 -11.76
CA VAL A 121 -4.18 10.94 -13.06
C VAL A 121 -4.46 9.75 -13.97
N CYS A 122 -5.60 9.80 -14.67
CA CYS A 122 -5.88 8.89 -15.76
C CYS A 122 -4.90 9.21 -16.89
N ASP A 123 -3.98 8.29 -17.16
CA ASP A 123 -3.35 8.18 -18.47
C ASP A 123 -4.34 7.53 -19.47
#